data_AF-A0A8T3W3V5-F1
#
_entry.id   AF-A0A8T3W3V5-F1
#
_cell.length_a   1.000
_cell.length_b   1.000
_cell.length_c   1.000
_cell.angle_alpha   90.00
_cell.angle_beta   90.00
_cell.angle_gamma   90.00
#
_symmetry.space_group_name_H-M   'P 1'
#
loop_
_entity.id
_entity.type
_entity.pdbx_description
1 polymer ?
#
loop_
_entity_poly.entity_id
_entity_poly.type
_entity_poly.pdbx_seq_one_letter_code
_entity_poly.pdbx_strand_id
1 'polypeptide(L)'
;MHNPIMTRQMRKSVREVKEFDDIVSIIDRCEVVRVGLKDEPFPYVVPLSYGFDVNEGKVSLYFHCAPVGRKVELIENDPHVCIECDRSKLFSGEERGIPAISRA
;
A
#
# COMPACT_ATOMS: atom_id res chain seq x y z
N MET A 1 6.99 -7.32 22.76
CA MET A 1 6.11 -6.19 22.42
C MET A 1 5.00 -6.71 21.53
N HIS A 2 3.75 -6.61 21.97
CA HIS A 2 2.59 -7.11 21.24
C HIS A 2 2.17 -6.04 20.22
N ASN A 3 2.24 -6.34 18.92
CA ASN A 3 1.78 -5.42 17.87
C ASN A 3 0.27 -5.61 17.66
N PRO A 4 -0.60 -4.70 18.14
CA PRO A 4 -2.05 -4.90 18.13
C PRO A 4 -2.67 -4.86 16.72
N ILE A 5 -1.90 -4.46 15.69
CA ILE A 5 -2.35 -4.47 14.29
C ILE A 5 -2.46 -5.92 13.78
N MET A 6 -1.64 -6.85 14.28
CA MET A 6 -1.66 -8.26 13.84
C MET A 6 -2.81 -9.09 14.45
N THR A 7 -3.58 -8.57 15.41
CA THR A 7 -4.62 -9.35 16.12
C THR A 7 -6.05 -9.04 15.68
N ARG A 8 -6.26 -8.05 14.80
CA ARG A 8 -7.62 -7.72 14.35
C ARG A 8 -8.00 -8.57 13.15
N GLN A 9 -8.89 -9.54 13.37
CA GLN A 9 -9.40 -10.40 12.31
C GLN A 9 -10.03 -9.57 11.18
N MET A 10 -9.59 -9.79 9.94
CA MET A 10 -10.17 -9.18 8.76
C MET A 10 -11.67 -9.49 8.66
N ARG A 11 -12.50 -8.46 8.43
CA ARG A 11 -13.96 -8.61 8.30
C ARG A 11 -14.36 -9.63 7.24
N LYS A 12 -13.56 -9.75 6.17
CA LYS A 12 -13.70 -10.77 5.13
C LYS A 12 -12.47 -11.67 5.14
N SER A 13 -12.30 -12.47 6.19
CA SER A 13 -11.14 -13.36 6.37
C SER A 13 -10.90 -14.31 5.18
N VAL A 14 -11.94 -14.70 4.45
CA VAL A 14 -11.82 -15.52 3.21
C VAL A 14 -11.04 -14.80 2.09
N ARG A 15 -10.91 -13.46 2.15
CA ARG A 15 -10.13 -12.66 1.18
C ARG A 15 -8.73 -12.31 1.68
N GLU A 16 -8.35 -12.75 2.87
CA GLU A 16 -7.01 -12.53 3.41
C GLU A 16 -6.00 -13.40 2.68
N VAL A 17 -5.00 -12.78 2.07
CA VAL A 17 -3.85 -13.47 1.49
C VAL A 17 -2.85 -13.70 2.62
N LYS A 18 -2.54 -14.96 2.90
CA LYS A 18 -1.67 -15.37 4.02
C LYS A 18 -0.32 -15.90 3.57
N GLU A 19 -0.29 -16.51 2.38
CA GLU A 19 0.94 -17.07 1.83
C GLU A 19 1.86 -15.93 1.39
N PHE A 20 3.10 -15.98 1.87
CA PHE A 20 4.08 -14.91 1.64
C PHE A 20 4.39 -14.73 0.14
N ASP A 21 4.53 -15.81 -0.60
CA ASP A 21 4.82 -15.77 -2.04
C ASP A 21 3.67 -15.15 -2.84
N ASP A 22 2.42 -15.34 -2.41
CA ASP A 22 1.27 -14.68 -3.02
C ASP A 22 1.27 -13.17 -2.75
N ILE A 23 1.65 -12.77 -1.53
CA ILE A 23 1.82 -11.35 -1.18
C ILE A 23 2.92 -10.72 -2.05
N VAL A 24 4.07 -11.38 -2.17
CA VAL A 24 5.18 -10.94 -3.03
C VAL A 24 4.75 -10.84 -4.49
N SER A 25 4.02 -11.83 -5.01
CA SER A 25 3.48 -11.83 -6.37
C SER A 25 2.48 -10.69 -6.63
N ILE A 26 1.71 -10.27 -5.62
CA ILE A 26 0.84 -9.09 -5.72
C ILE A 26 1.69 -7.82 -5.80
N ILE A 27 2.69 -7.69 -4.92
CA ILE A 27 3.62 -6.54 -4.90
C ILE A 27 4.38 -6.45 -6.24
N ASP A 28 4.81 -7.56 -6.83
CA ASP A 28 5.50 -7.56 -8.12
C ASP A 28 4.64 -7.04 -9.28
N ARG A 29 3.31 -7.19 -9.19
CA ARG A 29 2.37 -6.83 -10.25
C ARG A 29 1.82 -5.41 -10.12
N CYS A 30 2.08 -4.74 -9.01
CA CYS A 30 1.62 -3.36 -8.78
C CYS A 30 2.59 -2.36 -9.44
N GLU A 31 2.04 -1.30 -10.02
CA GLU A 31 2.85 -0.29 -10.73
C GLU A 31 3.26 0.87 -9.83
N VAL A 32 2.44 1.15 -8.80
CA VAL A 32 2.59 2.27 -7.88
C VAL A 32 2.21 1.78 -6.49
N VAL A 33 2.95 2.23 -5.48
CA VAL A 33 2.51 2.14 -4.09
C VAL A 33 2.20 3.53 -3.55
N ARG A 34 1.33 3.59 -2.55
CA ARG A 34 1.02 4.80 -1.80
C ARG A 34 1.63 4.68 -0.42
N VAL A 35 2.49 5.63 -0.08
CA VAL A 35 3.10 5.74 1.24
C VAL A 35 2.27 6.69 2.08
N GLY A 36 1.60 6.16 3.10
CA GLY A 36 0.92 6.92 4.13
C GLY A 36 1.87 7.25 5.27
N LEU A 37 1.98 8.53 5.60
CA LEU A 37 2.83 9.09 6.64
C LEU A 37 1.95 9.84 7.65
N LYS A 38 2.34 9.77 8.91
CA LYS A 38 1.73 10.61 9.95
C LYS A 38 2.14 12.05 9.69
N ASP A 39 1.15 12.91 9.53
CA ASP A 39 1.34 14.35 9.45
C ASP A 39 0.16 15.04 10.14
N GLU A 40 0.37 16.29 10.55
CA GLU A 40 -0.60 17.09 11.29
C GLU A 40 -0.95 18.34 10.49
N PRO A 41 -2.23 18.76 10.45
CA PRO A 41 -3.39 18.16 11.11
C PRO A 41 -4.02 16.99 10.35
N PHE A 42 -3.46 16.59 9.20
CA PHE A 42 -4.00 15.56 8.33
C PHE A 42 -2.91 14.60 7.86
N PRO A 43 -3.22 13.31 7.63
CA PRO A 43 -2.28 12.35 7.07
C PRO A 43 -1.71 12.80 5.72
N TYR A 44 -0.45 12.48 5.48
CA TYR A 44 0.21 12.73 4.20
C TYR A 44 0.30 11.43 3.40
N VAL A 45 -0.18 11.43 2.15
CA VAL A 45 -0.13 10.26 1.26
C VAL A 45 0.56 10.64 -0.04
N VAL A 46 1.60 9.89 -0.42
CA VAL A 46 2.33 10.12 -1.67
C VAL A 46 2.40 8.83 -2.51
N PRO A 47 1.96 8.87 -3.79
CA PRO A 47 2.19 7.77 -4.72
C PRO A 47 3.63 7.78 -5.21
N LEU A 48 4.28 6.62 -5.22
CA LEU A 48 5.67 6.46 -5.67
C LEU A 48 5.80 5.22 -6.56
N SER A 49 6.57 5.36 -7.64
CA SER A 49 7.19 4.21 -8.31
C SER A 49 8.22 3.58 -7.38
N TYR A 50 8.36 2.26 -7.44
CA TYR A 50 9.21 1.52 -6.53
C TYR A 50 9.91 0.35 -7.23
N GLY A 51 11.02 -0.08 -6.62
CA GLY A 51 11.55 -1.42 -6.76
C GLY A 51 11.41 -2.15 -5.43
N PHE A 52 11.59 -3.46 -5.41
CA PHE A 52 11.59 -4.20 -4.15
C PHE A 52 12.58 -5.37 -4.20
N ASP A 53 12.94 -5.86 -3.02
CA ASP A 53 13.73 -7.07 -2.86
C ASP A 53 13.17 -7.91 -1.69
N VAL A 54 13.43 -9.21 -1.73
CA VAL A 54 12.98 -10.18 -0.73
C VAL A 54 14.19 -10.85 -0.11
N ASN A 55 14.44 -10.56 1.16
CA ASN A 55 15.53 -11.15 1.93
C ASN A 55 15.01 -11.68 3.26
N GLU A 56 15.39 -12.91 3.63
CA GLU A 56 15.06 -13.52 4.93
C GLU A 56 13.56 -13.46 5.29
N GLY A 57 12.68 -13.65 4.30
CA GLY A 57 11.22 -13.61 4.49
C GLY A 57 10.66 -12.20 4.74
N LYS A 58 11.42 -11.15 4.38
CA LYS A 58 10.99 -9.75 4.47
C LYS A 58 11.02 -9.09 3.11
N VAL A 59 10.00 -8.29 2.83
CA VAL A 59 9.94 -7.43 1.66
C VAL A 59 10.54 -6.06 2.02
N SER A 60 11.51 -5.60 1.23
CA SER A 60 12.05 -4.24 1.31
C SER A 60 11.65 -3.47 0.07
N LEU A 61 10.95 -2.34 0.23
CA LEU A 61 10.56 -1.45 -0.85
C LEU A 61 11.56 -0.30 -0.98
N TYR A 62 11.96 0.03 -2.20
CA TYR A 62 12.91 1.08 -2.52
C TYR A 62 12.24 2.14 -3.39
N PHE A 63 12.46 3.40 -3.04
CA PHE A 63 11.91 4.55 -3.75
C PHE A 63 13.04 5.48 -4.19
N HIS A 64 12.97 5.95 -5.44
CA HIS A 64 13.83 7.03 -5.87
C HIS A 64 13.19 8.36 -5.49
N CYS A 65 13.92 9.23 -4.79
CA CYS A 65 13.42 10.56 -4.47
C CYS A 65 14.53 11.58 -4.17
N ALA A 66 14.17 12.86 -4.19
CA ALA A 66 15.06 13.92 -3.73
C ALA A 66 15.40 13.71 -2.23
N PRO A 67 16.63 14.06 -1.80
CA PRO A 67 17.09 13.90 -0.41
C PRO A 67 16.40 14.87 0.56
N VAL A 68 15.59 15.81 0.06
CA VAL A 68 14.86 16.80 0.85
C VAL A 68 13.38 16.80 0.47
N GLY A 69 12.56 17.35 1.36
CA GLY A 69 11.14 17.59 1.16
C GLY A 69 10.26 16.86 2.16
N ARG A 70 8.97 17.19 2.14
CA ARG A 70 8.00 16.84 3.20
C ARG A 70 8.03 15.37 3.63
N LYS A 71 8.00 14.42 2.68
CA LYS A 71 8.02 12.99 3.01
C LYS A 71 9.30 12.56 3.76
N VAL A 72 10.45 13.16 3.44
CA VAL A 72 11.75 12.83 4.06
C VAL A 72 11.75 13.35 5.49
N GLU A 73 11.35 14.61 5.67
CA GLU A 73 11.20 15.23 6.99
C GLU A 73 10.24 14.43 7.90
N LEU A 74 9.12 13.96 7.35
CA LEU A 74 8.17 13.15 8.11
C LEU A 74 8.73 11.78 8.50
N ILE A 75 9.43 11.09 7.59
CA ILE A 75 10.06 9.79 7.87
C ILE A 75 11.20 9.92 8.88
N GLU A 76 11.98 11.00 8.82
CA GLU A 76 13.05 11.29 9.79
C GLU A 76 12.48 11.55 11.19
N ASN A 77 11.33 12.22 11.28
CA ASN A 77 10.65 12.50 12.54
C ASN A 77 9.92 11.27 13.12
N ASP A 78 9.23 10.49 12.28
CA ASP A 78 8.55 9.25 12.65
C ASP A 78 8.64 8.22 11.50
N PRO A 79 9.48 7.18 11.63
CA PRO A 79 9.74 6.23 10.55
C PRO A 79 8.61 5.20 10.36
N HIS A 80 7.53 5.26 11.14
CA HIS A 80 6.38 4.38 10.95
C HIS A 80 5.57 4.80 9.72
N VAL A 81 5.55 3.94 8.71
CA VAL A 81 4.85 4.19 7.45
C VAL A 81 3.75 3.15 7.22
N CYS A 82 2.72 3.54 6.47
CA CYS A 82 1.76 2.62 5.88
C CYS A 82 2.04 2.50 4.39
N ILE A 83 2.06 1.27 3.86
CA ILE A 83 2.15 1.03 2.43
C ILE A 83 0.84 0.44 1.95
N GLU A 84 0.31 1.03 0.88
CA GLU A 84 -0.84 0.51 0.16
C GLU A 84 -0.46 0.30 -1.31
N CYS A 85 -0.87 -0.83 -1.86
CA CYS A 85 -0.77 -1.09 -3.29
C CYS A 85 -2.00 -1.88 -3.73
N ASP A 86 -2.56 -1.48 -4.87
CA ASP A 86 -3.73 -2.12 -5.45
C ASP A 86 -3.50 -2.48 -6.91
N ARG A 87 -4.36 -3.39 -7.37
CA ARG A 87 -4.57 -3.72 -8.76
C ARG A 87 -6.04 -3.55 -9.07
N SER A 88 -6.44 -2.33 -9.34
CA SER A 88 -7.77 -2.06 -9.89
C SER A 88 -7.86 -2.57 -11.33
N LYS A 89 -8.80 -3.47 -11.59
CA LYS A 89 -9.30 -3.68 -12.95
C LYS A 89 -10.32 -2.58 -13.21
N LEU A 90 -10.11 -1.78 -14.24
CA LEU A 90 -11.15 -0.91 -14.77
C LEU A 90 -12.27 -1.82 -15.26
N PHE A 91 -13.41 -1.79 -14.58
CA PHE A 91 -14.63 -2.41 -15.08
C PHE A 91 -15.22 -1.45 -16.12
N SER A 92 -15.13 -1.81 -17.40
CA SER A 92 -15.90 -1.17 -18.46
C SER A 92 -17.11 -2.05 -18.78
N GLY A 93 -18.31 -1.63 -18.37
CA GLY A 93 -19.58 -2.24 -18.76
C GLY A 93 -20.48 -2.71 -17.60
N GLU A 94 -21.79 -2.79 -17.88
CA GLU A 94 -22.91 -3.16 -17.00
C GLU A 94 -22.90 -4.60 -16.45
N GLU A 95 -21.74 -5.26 -16.36
CA GLU A 95 -21.71 -6.59 -15.78
C GLU A 95 -21.65 -6.52 -14.24
N ARG A 96 -22.76 -7.00 -13.64
CA ARG A 96 -23.02 -7.26 -12.20
C ARG A 96 -23.77 -6.18 -11.42
N GLY A 97 -24.64 -5.40 -12.05
CA GLY A 97 -25.63 -4.59 -11.30
C GLY A 97 -25.02 -3.58 -10.32
N ILE A 98 -23.74 -3.24 -10.50
CA ILE A 98 -23.08 -2.14 -9.80
C ILE A 98 -23.25 -0.95 -10.73
N PRO A 99 -23.96 0.13 -10.34
CA PRO A 99 -24.07 1.31 -11.18
C PRO A 99 -22.67 1.85 -11.42
N ALA A 100 -22.20 1.80 -12.67
CA ALA A 100 -21.08 2.61 -13.08
C ALA A 100 -21.55 4.06 -12.93
N ILE A 101 -21.00 4.79 -11.96
CA ILE A 101 -21.13 6.23 -11.91
C ILE A 101 -20.61 6.77 -13.25
N SER A 102 -21.53 7.20 -14.10
CA SER A 102 -21.21 7.85 -15.36
C SER A 102 -20.35 9.05 -15.02
N ARG A 103 -19.18 9.16 -15.65
CA ARG A 103 -18.35 10.36 -15.59
C ARG A 103 -19.20 11.59 -15.94
N ALA A 104 -19.17 12.60 -15.08
CA ALA A 104 -19.44 13.98 -15.48
C ALA A 104 -18.21 14.53 -16.21
#